data_AF-A0A4Q8LRQ3-F1
#
_entry.id   AF-A0A4Q8LRQ3-F1
#
_cell.length_a   1.000
_cell.length_b   1.000
_cell.length_c   1.000
_cell.angle_alpha   90.00
_cell.angle_beta   90.00
_cell.angle_gamma   90.00
#
_symmetry.space_group_name_H-M   'P 1'
#
loop_
_entity.id
_entity.type
_entity.pdbx_description
1 polymer ?
#
loop_
_entity_poly.entity_id
_entity_poly.type
_entity_poly.pdbx_seq_one_letter_code
_entity_poly.pdbx_strand_id
1 'polypeptide(L)'
;MNTPHPAPAASPEALSQQAEAGVRRLEAGLGRPFDANSERLSASLAVLASEQGLSRIDHVVLSERNAQVGQGELVFVVQGALGDPAQLRAHMRTEQAVAIPAAQSRERLRQLHEQHQLATPVQTLADPQLSR
;
A
#
# COMPACT_ATOMS: atom_id res chain seq x y z
N MET A 1 14.20 3.67 -30.65
CA MET A 1 14.18 2.68 -29.55
C MET A 1 13.77 3.42 -28.29
N ASN A 2 12.51 3.32 -27.89
CA ASN A 2 12.04 3.87 -26.61
C ASN A 2 11.31 2.73 -25.91
N THR A 3 12.01 2.01 -25.05
CA THR A 3 11.40 1.02 -24.16
C THR A 3 10.64 1.80 -23.08
N PRO A 4 9.32 1.64 -22.93
CA PRO A 4 8.70 1.99 -21.66
C PRO A 4 9.27 1.00 -20.63
N HIS A 5 10.01 1.51 -19.65
CA HIS A 5 10.33 0.75 -18.44
C HIS A 5 9.01 0.37 -17.77
N PRO A 6 8.66 -0.92 -17.59
CA PRO A 6 7.66 -1.25 -16.59
C PRO A 6 8.28 -0.86 -15.25
N ALA A 7 7.72 0.13 -14.57
CA ALA A 7 8.01 0.27 -13.14
C ALA A 7 7.69 -1.10 -12.52
N PRO A 8 8.63 -1.75 -11.81
CA PRO A 8 8.32 -3.03 -11.18
C PRO A 8 7.12 -2.78 -10.29
N ALA A 9 6.00 -3.47 -10.55
CA ALA A 9 4.87 -3.49 -9.63
C ALA A 9 5.46 -3.77 -8.25
N ALA A 10 5.27 -2.88 -7.29
CA ALA A 10 5.99 -2.96 -6.04
C ALA A 10 5.76 -4.31 -5.41
N SER A 11 6.86 -4.98 -5.06
CA SER A 11 6.78 -6.28 -4.40
C SER A 11 5.92 -6.16 -3.14
N PRO A 12 5.11 -7.17 -2.80
CA PRO A 12 4.29 -7.13 -1.58
C PRO A 12 5.15 -6.89 -0.33
N GLU A 13 6.40 -7.36 -0.37
CA GLU A 13 7.39 -7.12 0.68
C GLU A 13 7.87 -5.66 0.75
N ALA A 14 7.98 -4.96 -0.38
CA ALA A 14 8.35 -3.55 -0.42
C ALA A 14 7.23 -2.67 0.17
N LEU A 15 5.97 -2.93 -0.20
CA LEU A 15 4.81 -2.25 0.39
C LEU A 15 4.70 -2.49 1.89
N SER A 16 4.96 -3.73 2.34
CA SER A 16 4.98 -4.07 3.77
C SER A 16 6.04 -3.26 4.52
N GLN A 17 7.28 -3.25 4.01
CA GLN A 17 8.37 -2.48 4.60
C GLN A 17 8.09 -0.97 4.62
N GLN A 18 7.51 -0.43 3.56
CA GLN A 18 7.12 0.98 3.49
C GLN A 18 6.02 1.33 4.48
N ALA A 19 5.00 0.47 4.62
CA ALA A 19 3.94 0.65 5.59
C ALA A 19 4.48 0.61 7.02
N GLU A 20 5.35 -0.36 7.33
CA GLU A 20 6.01 -0.47 8.64
C GLU A 20 6.85 0.76 8.95
N ALA A 21 7.65 1.23 8.00
CA ALA A 21 8.45 2.45 8.17
C ALA A 21 7.57 3.70 8.39
N GLY A 22 6.45 3.80 7.65
CA GLY A 22 5.48 4.88 7.79
C GLY A 22 4.81 4.89 9.17
N VAL A 23 4.30 3.74 9.61
CA VAL A 23 3.68 3.58 10.93
C VAL A 23 4.70 3.83 12.03
N ARG A 24 5.93 3.34 11.91
CA ARG A 24 6.98 3.58 12.91
C ARG A 24 7.32 5.06 13.06
N ARG A 25 7.35 5.82 11.97
CA ARG A 25 7.54 7.28 11.99
C ARG A 25 6.34 7.99 12.63
N LEU A 26 5.12 7.56 12.29
CA LEU A 26 3.89 8.07 12.89
C LEU A 26 3.89 7.85 14.41
N GLU A 27 4.11 6.62 14.88
CA GLU A 27 4.12 6.27 16.30
C GLU A 27 5.24 7.02 17.04
N ALA A 28 6.42 7.15 16.44
CA ALA A 28 7.50 7.97 17.00
C ALA A 28 7.09 9.45 17.15
N GLY A 29 6.33 9.99 16.19
CA GLY A 29 5.75 11.33 16.28
C GLY A 29 4.71 11.47 17.40
N LEU A 30 4.02 10.39 17.76
CA LEU A 30 3.09 10.32 18.89
C LEU A 30 3.78 10.02 20.23
N GLY A 31 5.09 9.72 20.23
CA GLY A 31 5.82 9.28 21.42
C GLY A 31 5.44 7.86 21.87
N ARG A 32 4.92 7.03 20.97
CA ARG A 32 4.51 5.64 21.25
C ARG A 32 5.51 4.65 20.64
N PRO A 33 5.79 3.52 21.32
CA PRO A 33 6.59 2.45 20.75
C PRO A 33 5.82 1.71 19.65
N PHE A 34 6.56 1.02 18.79
CA PHE A 34 5.96 0.11 17.81
C PHE A 34 5.56 -1.19 18.53
N ASP A 35 4.26 -1.42 18.66
CA ASP A 35 3.68 -2.58 19.34
C ASP A 35 3.00 -3.55 18.35
N ALA A 36 2.44 -4.64 18.85
CA ALA A 36 1.67 -5.60 18.05
C ALA A 36 0.50 -4.95 17.28
N ASN A 37 -0.12 -3.90 17.84
CA ASN A 37 -1.15 -3.14 17.12
C ASN A 37 -0.55 -2.38 15.94
N SER A 38 0.64 -1.81 16.10
CA SER A 38 1.36 -1.08 15.04
C SER A 38 1.77 -2.02 13.91
N GLU A 39 2.13 -3.27 14.22
CA GLU A 39 2.39 -4.32 13.22
C GLU A 39 1.13 -4.73 12.43
N ARG A 40 0.00 -4.90 13.11
CA ARG A 40 -1.29 -5.16 12.45
C ARG A 40 -1.71 -3.99 11.57
N LEU A 41 -1.54 -2.78 12.09
CA LEU A 41 -1.81 -1.55 11.37
C LEU A 41 -0.97 -1.48 10.10
N SER A 42 0.36 -1.64 10.18
CA SER A 42 1.23 -1.58 9.00
C SER A 42 0.89 -2.64 7.96
N ALA A 43 0.65 -3.89 8.37
CA ALA A 43 0.25 -4.95 7.45
C ALA A 43 -1.09 -4.64 6.75
N SER A 44 -2.07 -4.12 7.47
CA SER A 44 -3.37 -3.72 6.92
C SER A 44 -3.26 -2.52 5.98
N LEU A 45 -2.36 -1.57 6.25
CA LEU A 45 -2.08 -0.45 5.34
C LEU A 45 -1.43 -0.89 4.04
N ALA A 46 -0.54 -1.89 4.08
CA ALA A 46 0.06 -2.46 2.88
C ALA A 46 -0.99 -3.12 1.97
N VAL A 47 -1.95 -3.84 2.56
CA VAL A 47 -3.12 -4.38 1.84
C VAL A 47 -3.96 -3.27 1.24
N LEU A 48 -4.34 -2.27 2.05
CA LEU A 48 -5.16 -1.15 1.60
C LEU A 48 -4.53 -0.42 0.42
N ALA A 49 -3.22 -0.19 0.48
CA ALA A 49 -2.47 0.41 -0.61
C ALA A 49 -2.64 -0.41 -1.89
N SER A 50 -2.39 -1.72 -1.82
CA SER A 50 -2.56 -2.62 -2.98
C SER A 50 -4.01 -2.68 -3.50
N GLU A 51 -5.01 -2.75 -2.61
CA GLU A 51 -6.44 -2.76 -2.99
C GLU A 51 -6.87 -1.47 -3.70
N GLN A 52 -6.28 -0.35 -3.32
CA GLN A 52 -6.57 0.96 -3.92
C GLN A 52 -5.67 1.27 -5.13
N GLY A 53 -4.82 0.32 -5.54
CA GLY A 53 -3.91 0.48 -6.68
C GLY A 53 -2.69 1.36 -6.39
N LEU A 54 -2.37 1.64 -5.12
CA LEU A 54 -1.14 2.29 -4.74
C LEU A 54 0.03 1.31 -4.95
N SER A 55 1.04 1.77 -5.66
CA SER A 55 2.32 1.07 -5.83
C SER A 55 3.33 1.40 -4.73
N ARG A 56 3.13 2.46 -3.94
CA ARG A 56 4.03 2.82 -2.83
C ARG A 56 3.32 3.62 -1.75
N ILE A 57 3.86 3.56 -0.53
CA ILE A 57 3.39 4.36 0.61
C ILE A 57 4.46 5.40 0.93
N ASP A 58 4.13 6.67 0.73
CA ASP A 58 5.03 7.81 1.00
C ASP A 58 4.76 8.42 2.37
N HIS A 59 3.48 8.60 2.71
CA HIS A 59 3.06 9.18 3.97
C HIS A 59 1.97 8.35 4.63
N VAL A 60 2.08 8.16 5.95
CA VAL A 60 1.05 7.58 6.80
C VAL A 60 0.66 8.61 7.84
N VAL A 61 -0.61 8.99 7.86
CA VAL A 61 -1.13 10.02 8.78
C VAL A 61 -2.41 9.53 9.44
N LEU A 62 -2.68 10.01 10.65
CA LEU A 62 -3.92 9.72 11.38
C LEU A 62 -4.93 10.85 11.19
N SER A 63 -6.22 10.56 11.35
CA SER A 63 -7.24 11.60 11.44
C SER A 63 -6.99 12.48 12.65
N GLU A 64 -7.08 13.78 12.42
CA GLU A 64 -7.24 14.75 13.48
C GLU A 64 -8.67 14.69 14.02
N ARG A 65 -8.84 15.07 15.30
CA ARG A 65 -10.16 15.13 15.92
C ARG A 65 -11.02 16.16 15.21
N ASN A 66 -12.15 15.74 14.69
CA ASN A 66 -13.13 16.62 14.05
C ASN A 66 -14.56 16.19 14.44
N ALA A 67 -15.58 16.91 13.96
CA ALA A 67 -16.97 16.69 14.35
C ALA A 67 -17.55 15.32 13.93
N GLN A 68 -16.82 14.54 13.15
CA GLN A 68 -17.27 13.25 12.59
C GLN A 68 -16.37 12.08 12.99
N VAL A 69 -15.11 12.35 13.37
CA VAL A 69 -14.10 11.30 13.57
C VAL A 69 -13.20 11.64 14.78
N GLY A 70 -12.92 10.63 15.59
CA GLY A 70 -11.97 10.72 16.70
C GLY A 70 -10.53 10.99 16.26
N GLN A 71 -9.71 11.50 17.18
CA GLN A 71 -8.27 11.59 16.96
C GLN A 71 -7.69 10.18 16.82
N GLY A 72 -7.00 9.89 15.71
CA GLY A 72 -6.44 8.56 15.47
C GLY A 72 -7.44 7.47 15.11
N GLU A 73 -8.70 7.83 14.85
CA GLU A 73 -9.75 6.85 14.52
C GLU A 73 -9.69 6.38 13.07
N LEU A 74 -9.26 7.24 12.14
CA LEU A 74 -8.91 6.85 10.77
C LEU A 74 -7.40 6.95 10.57
N VAL A 75 -6.89 6.08 9.71
CA VAL A 75 -5.53 6.11 9.21
C VAL A 75 -5.57 6.29 7.70
N PHE A 76 -4.71 7.16 7.19
CA PHE A 76 -4.61 7.51 5.77
C PHE A 76 -3.21 7.16 5.28
N VAL A 77 -3.14 6.45 4.16
CA VAL A 77 -1.92 6.30 3.38
C VAL A 77 -2.00 7.21 2.15
N VAL A 78 -0.88 7.86 1.86
CA VAL A 78 -0.73 8.74 0.70
C VAL A 78 0.46 8.25 -0.12
N GLN A 79 0.23 8.12 -1.42
CA GLN A 79 1.25 7.92 -2.44
C GLN A 79 1.52 9.25 -3.15
N GLY A 80 2.80 9.56 -3.32
CA GLY A 80 3.27 10.79 -3.94
C GLY A 80 3.53 11.91 -2.92
N ALA A 81 3.96 13.06 -3.43
CA ALA A 81 4.13 14.23 -2.58
C ALA A 81 2.76 14.82 -2.19
N LEU A 82 2.65 15.37 -0.98
CA LEU A 82 1.42 16.01 -0.51
C LEU A 82 0.94 17.17 -1.43
N GLY A 83 1.84 17.75 -2.22
CA GLY A 83 1.57 18.78 -3.22
C GLY A 83 1.32 18.28 -4.65
N ASP A 84 1.38 16.97 -4.89
CA ASP A 84 1.13 16.41 -6.22
C ASP A 84 -0.39 16.28 -6.50
N PRO A 85 -0.88 16.76 -7.66
CA PRO A 85 -2.29 16.62 -8.03
C PRO A 85 -2.66 15.17 -8.38
N ALA A 86 -1.68 14.35 -8.78
CA ALA A 86 -1.87 12.93 -9.06
C ALA A 86 -1.70 12.03 -7.82
N GLN A 87 -1.74 12.61 -6.61
CA GLN A 87 -1.61 11.84 -5.39
C GLN A 87 -2.76 10.84 -5.22
N LEU A 88 -2.42 9.61 -4.88
CA LEU A 88 -3.39 8.60 -4.51
C LEU A 88 -3.46 8.54 -2.99
N ARG A 89 -4.68 8.58 -2.46
CA ARG A 89 -4.91 8.52 -1.02
C ARG A 89 -5.89 7.41 -0.73
N ALA A 90 -5.57 6.60 0.27
CA ALA A 90 -6.46 5.60 0.79
C ALA A 90 -6.59 5.75 2.30
N HIS A 91 -7.75 5.37 2.83
CA HIS A 91 -8.07 5.47 4.24
C HIS A 91 -8.82 4.25 4.74
N MET A 92 -8.64 3.94 6.02
CA MET A 92 -9.44 2.95 6.74
C MET A 92 -9.54 3.33 8.21
N ARG A 93 -10.45 2.71 8.95
CA ARG A 93 -10.49 2.88 10.41
C ARG A 93 -9.31 2.16 11.05
N THR A 94 -8.64 2.84 11.97
CA THR A 94 -7.55 2.27 12.76
C THR A 94 -8.02 1.02 13.51
N GLU A 95 -9.24 1.04 14.06
CA GLU A 95 -9.89 -0.12 14.69
C GLU A 95 -9.98 -1.33 13.74
N GLN A 96 -10.35 -1.12 12.47
CA GLN A 96 -10.41 -2.19 11.49
C GLN A 96 -9.01 -2.67 11.09
N ALA A 97 -8.06 -1.76 10.98
CA ALA A 97 -6.68 -2.08 10.65
C ALA A 97 -6.01 -2.96 11.72
N VAL A 98 -6.28 -2.70 13.01
CA VAL A 98 -5.73 -3.49 14.14
C VAL A 98 -6.56 -4.73 14.47
N ALA A 99 -7.82 -4.79 14.02
CA ALA A 99 -8.67 -5.96 14.15
C ALA A 99 -8.23 -7.10 13.22
N ILE A 100 -7.66 -6.77 12.06
CA ILE A 100 -7.14 -7.75 11.11
C ILE A 100 -5.75 -8.22 11.58
N PRO A 101 -5.51 -9.53 11.76
CA PRO A 101 -4.19 -10.04 12.08
C PRO A 101 -3.18 -9.78 10.96
N ALA A 102 -1.94 -9.40 11.32
CA ALA A 102 -0.89 -9.13 10.34
C ALA A 102 -0.65 -10.30 9.38
N ALA A 103 -0.72 -11.53 9.86
CA ALA A 103 -0.62 -12.73 9.02
C ALA A 103 -1.71 -12.81 7.94
N GLN A 104 -2.96 -12.45 8.28
CA GLN A 104 -4.07 -12.45 7.33
C GLN A 104 -3.90 -11.33 6.29
N SER A 105 -3.49 -10.13 6.73
CA SER A 105 -3.18 -9.02 5.82
C SER A 105 -2.06 -9.40 4.85
N ARG A 106 -0.98 -10.04 5.33
CA ARG A 106 0.13 -10.48 4.48
C ARG A 106 -0.32 -11.49 3.42
N GLU A 107 -1.17 -12.44 3.78
CA GLU A 107 -1.73 -13.39 2.79
C GLU A 107 -2.57 -12.66 1.75
N ARG A 108 -3.49 -11.79 2.17
CA ARG A 108 -4.32 -11.00 1.25
C ARG A 108 -3.48 -10.14 0.31
N LEU A 109 -2.42 -9.51 0.81
CA LEU A 109 -1.50 -8.71 0.00
C LEU A 109 -0.83 -9.54 -1.10
N ARG A 110 -0.40 -10.77 -0.78
CA ARG A 110 0.18 -11.70 -1.77
C ARG A 110 -0.84 -12.07 -2.84
N GLN A 111 -2.06 -12.44 -2.43
CA GLN A 111 -3.15 -12.78 -3.36
C GLN A 111 -3.52 -11.61 -4.28
N LEU A 112 -3.57 -10.38 -3.77
CA LEU A 112 -3.85 -9.18 -4.57
C LEU A 112 -2.74 -8.89 -5.58
N HIS A 113 -1.49 -9.11 -5.17
CA HIS A 113 -0.34 -8.94 -6.04
C HIS A 113 -0.29 -10.01 -7.14
N GLU A 114 -0.56 -11.27 -6.81
CA GLU A 114 -0.65 -12.37 -7.78
C GLU A 114 -1.76 -12.11 -8.82
N GLN A 115 -2.93 -11.64 -8.37
CA GLN A 115 -4.02 -11.25 -9.28
C GLN A 115 -3.62 -10.12 -10.25
N HIS A 116 -2.92 -9.09 -9.75
CA HIS A 116 -2.43 -8.00 -10.61
C HIS A 116 -1.35 -8.45 -11.59
N GLN A 117 -0.48 -9.39 -11.20
CA GLN A 117 0.52 -9.95 -12.12
C GLN A 117 -0.13 -10.77 -13.24
N LEU A 118 -1.12 -11.61 -12.91
CA LEU A 118 -1.82 -12.46 -13.87
C LEU A 118 -2.67 -11.67 -14.87
N ALA A 119 -3.16 -10.48 -14.48
CA ALA A 119 -3.94 -9.59 -15.33
C ALA A 119 -3.11 -8.79 -16.36
N THR A 120 -1.77 -8.89 -16.32
CA THR A 120 -0.92 -8.34 -17.38
C THR A 120 -0.76 -9.43 -18.44
N PRO A 121 -1.46 -9.38 -19.60
CA PRO A 121 -1.16 -10.31 -20.66
C PRO A 121 0.28 -10.04 -21.09
N VAL A 122 1.15 -11.00 -20.81
CA VAL A 122 2.34 -11.21 -21.62
C VAL A 122 1.84 -11.29 -23.06
N GLN A 123 2.00 -10.20 -23.81
CA GLN A 123 1.76 -10.22 -25.24
C GLN A 123 2.81 -11.15 -25.81
N THR A 124 2.40 -12.40 -26.00
CA THR A 124 2.93 -13.35 -26.94
C THR A 124 3.13 -12.63 -28.27
N LEU A 125 4.32 -12.10 -28.52
CA LEU A 125 4.82 -11.90 -29.87
C LEU A 125 5.22 -13.28 -30.41
N ALA A 126 4.19 -14.08 -30.67
CA ALA A 126 4.21 -14.91 -31.84
C ALA A 126 4.05 -13.96 -33.02
N ASP A 127 5.15 -13.64 -33.69
CA ASP A 127 5.07 -13.22 -35.07
C ASP A 127 5.88 -14.20 -35.94
N PRO A 128 5.19 -15.19 -36.56
CA PRO A 128 5.76 -16.03 -37.60
C PRO A 128 5.75 -15.24 -38.92
N GLN A 129 6.74 -14.38 -39.14
CA GLN A 129 6.91 -13.74 -40.45
C GLN A 129 8.36 -13.66 -40.91
N LEU A 130 8.88 -14.80 -41.36
CA LEU A 130 9.77 -14.82 -42.53
C LEU A 130 9.25 -15.84 -43.53
N SER A 131 8.21 -15.40 -44.26
CA SER A 131 7.88 -15.93 -45.56
C SER A 131 8.89 -15.35 -46.56
N ARG A 132 9.80 -16.19 -47.06
CA ARG A 132 10.26 -16.15 -48.46
C ARG A 132 10.94 -17.45 -48.85
#